data_AF-A0A8T4A0R3-F1
#
_entry.id   AF-A0A8T4A0R3-F1
#
_cell.length_a   1.000
_cell.length_b   1.000
_cell.length_c   1.000
_cell.angle_alpha   90.00
_cell.angle_beta   90.00
_cell.angle_gamma   90.00
#
_symmetry.space_group_name_H-M   'P 1'
#
loop_
_entity.id
_entity.type
_entity.pdbx_description
1 polymer ?
#
loop_
_entity_poly.entity_id
_entity_poly.type
_entity_poly.pdbx_seq_one_letter_code
_entity_poly.pdbx_strand_id
1 'polypeptide(L)'
;MTEPLPKWIMRRYSLLWNAFGDKEFSREDAFKAWNNDSMANVVLSALRRAGWLEVDFDPGDARKRVYRLKSPEESVREMKVNEASDNHV
;
A
#
# COMPACT_ATOMS: atom_id res chain seq x y z
N MET A 1 -12.95 -1.92 0.57
CA MET A 1 -13.01 -2.66 -0.72
C MET A 1 -11.73 -2.34 -1.45
N THR A 2 -11.05 -3.35 -1.99
CA THR A 2 -9.73 -3.20 -2.58
C THR A 2 -9.82 -2.90 -4.07
N GLU A 3 -8.99 -1.98 -4.55
CA GLU A 3 -8.92 -1.58 -5.95
C GLU A 3 -7.60 -2.05 -6.59
N PRO A 4 -7.58 -2.33 -7.92
CA PRO A 4 -6.36 -2.68 -8.62
C PRO A 4 -5.36 -1.51 -8.62
N LEU A 5 -4.08 -1.84 -8.45
CA LEU A 5 -3.00 -0.85 -8.41
C LEU A 5 -2.36 -0.65 -9.79
N PRO A 6 -2.00 0.58 -10.17
CA PRO A 6 -1.08 0.81 -11.28
C PRO A 6 0.23 0.04 -11.09
N LYS A 7 0.81 -0.49 -12.18
CA LYS A 7 2.02 -1.34 -12.14
C LYS A 7 3.19 -0.71 -11.36
N TRP A 8 3.36 0.61 -11.45
CA TRP A 8 4.44 1.31 -10.75
C TRP A 8 4.20 1.41 -9.24
N ILE A 9 2.95 1.57 -8.80
CA ILE A 9 2.56 1.51 -7.38
C ILE A 9 2.75 0.09 -6.86
N MET A 10 2.33 -0.92 -7.64
CA MET A 10 2.48 -2.33 -7.26
C MET A 10 3.95 -2.70 -7.02
N ARG A 11 4.88 -2.22 -7.86
CA ARG A 11 6.33 -2.42 -7.63
C ARG A 11 6.79 -1.86 -6.29
N ARG A 12 6.28 -0.69 -5.89
CA ARG A 12 6.64 -0.07 -4.61
C ARG A 12 6.02 -0.81 -3.43
N TYR A 13 4.79 -1.27 -3.58
CA TYR A 13 4.16 -2.19 -2.63
C TYR A 13 5.03 -3.44 -2.44
N SER A 14 5.49 -4.10 -3.51
CA SER A 14 6.34 -5.30 -3.41
C SER A 14 7.63 -5.04 -2.62
N LEU A 15 8.23 -3.87 -2.75
CA LEU A 15 9.42 -3.50 -1.96
C LEU A 15 9.09 -3.36 -0.47
N LEU A 16 7.97 -2.73 -0.11
CA LEU A 16 7.54 -2.65 1.29
C LEU A 16 7.15 -4.03 1.82
N TRP A 17 6.45 -4.84 1.03
CA TRP A 17 6.05 -6.20 1.43
C TRP A 17 7.26 -7.08 1.70
N ASN A 18 8.29 -7.01 0.86
CA ASN A 18 9.54 -7.75 1.10
C ASN A 18 10.28 -7.28 2.37
N ALA A 19 10.16 -5.99 2.73
CA ALA A 19 10.82 -5.42 3.90
C ALA A 19 10.05 -5.67 5.22
N PHE A 20 8.73 -5.54 5.19
CA PHE A 20 7.89 -5.49 6.40
C PHE A 20 6.83 -6.59 6.45
N GLY A 21 6.39 -7.12 5.30
CA GLY A 21 5.28 -8.07 5.24
C GLY A 21 4.02 -7.49 5.87
N ASP A 22 3.47 -8.22 6.84
CA ASP A 22 2.30 -7.86 7.63
C ASP A 22 2.62 -7.04 8.89
N LYS A 23 3.90 -6.73 9.14
CA LYS A 23 4.33 -5.95 10.30
C LYS A 23 4.03 -4.47 10.12
N GLU A 24 3.85 -3.80 11.25
CA GLU A 24 3.73 -2.35 11.29
C GLU A 24 5.06 -1.66 10.99
N PHE A 25 4.99 -0.53 10.29
CA PHE A 25 6.15 0.31 9.97
C PHE A 25 5.78 1.80 10.01
N SER A 26 6.79 2.66 10.18
CA SER A 26 6.60 4.11 10.16
C SER A 26 6.70 4.68 8.75
N ARG A 27 6.32 5.95 8.59
CA ARG A 27 6.51 6.67 7.32
C ARG A 27 8.00 6.69 6.94
N GLU A 28 8.86 6.96 7.91
CA GLU A 28 10.32 7.05 7.76
C GLU A 28 10.92 5.71 7.29
N ASP A 29 10.37 4.58 7.76
CA ASP A 29 10.79 3.25 7.30
C ASP A 29 10.42 3.00 5.84
N ALA A 30 9.25 3.48 5.39
CA ALA A 30 8.86 3.42 3.98
C ALA A 30 9.80 4.23 3.09
N PHE A 31 10.22 5.42 3.54
CA PHE A 31 11.23 6.23 2.83
C PHE A 31 12.55 5.47 2.70
N LYS A 32 13.04 4.83 3.76
CA LYS A 32 14.27 4.02 3.72
C LYS A 32 14.14 2.85 2.76
N ALA A 33 13.02 2.12 2.80
CA ALA A 33 12.77 0.98 1.92
C ALA A 33 12.73 1.36 0.42
N TRP A 34 12.44 2.64 0.12
CA TRP A 34 12.47 3.19 -1.24
C TRP A 34 13.68 4.08 -1.53
N ASN A 35 14.76 4.00 -0.75
CA ASN A 35 15.97 4.81 -0.93
C ASN A 35 15.69 6.34 -0.95
N ASN A 36 14.86 6.80 -0.02
CA ASN A 36 14.47 8.21 0.16
C ASN A 36 13.73 8.84 -1.04
N ASP A 37 12.94 8.04 -1.75
CA ASP A 37 12.13 8.53 -2.86
C ASP A 37 11.11 9.60 -2.44
N SER A 38 11.12 10.74 -3.11
CA SER A 38 10.21 11.86 -2.87
C SER A 38 8.73 11.51 -3.11
N MET A 39 8.45 10.47 -3.89
CA MET A 39 7.11 9.97 -4.18
C MET A 39 6.52 9.12 -3.05
N ALA A 40 7.25 8.85 -1.95
CA ALA A 40 6.79 7.97 -0.88
C ALA A 40 5.38 8.35 -0.36
N ASN A 41 5.09 9.64 -0.22
CA ASN A 41 3.78 10.13 0.24
C ASN A 41 2.66 9.83 -0.75
N VAL A 42 2.96 9.97 -2.04
CA VAL A 42 2.02 9.68 -3.12
C VAL A 42 1.71 8.18 -3.13
N VAL A 43 2.74 7.34 -3.00
CA VAL A 43 2.59 5.89 -2.97
C VAL A 43 1.79 5.45 -1.75
N LEU A 44 2.14 5.89 -0.54
CA LEU A 44 1.40 5.54 0.68
C LEU A 44 -0.06 5.98 0.61
N SER A 45 -0.31 7.20 0.09
CA SER A 45 -1.68 7.70 -0.08
C SER A 45 -2.47 6.88 -1.10
N ALA A 46 -1.84 6.48 -2.21
CA ALA A 46 -2.45 5.65 -3.24
C ALA A 46 -2.80 4.25 -2.71
N LEU A 47 -1.86 3.60 -2.00
CA LEU A 47 -2.07 2.29 -1.40
C LEU A 47 -3.22 2.31 -0.37
N ARG A 48 -3.26 3.34 0.49
CA ARG A 48 -4.34 3.51 1.47
C ARG A 48 -5.69 3.67 0.79
N ARG A 49 -5.77 4.53 -0.22
CA ARG A 49 -7.02 4.78 -0.97
C ARG A 49 -7.50 3.52 -1.69
N ALA A 50 -6.58 2.72 -2.21
CA ALA A 50 -6.87 1.47 -2.90
C ALA A 50 -7.14 0.29 -1.95
N GLY A 51 -7.04 0.46 -0.63
CA GLY A 51 -7.30 -0.59 0.35
C GLY A 51 -6.15 -1.59 0.57
N TRP A 52 -4.94 -1.29 0.09
CA TRP A 52 -3.75 -2.14 0.24
C TRP A 52 -2.92 -1.80 1.49
N LEU A 53 -3.27 -0.71 2.17
CA LEU A 53 -2.54 -0.19 3.30
C LEU A 53 -3.51 0.34 4.35
N GLU A 54 -3.37 -0.15 5.56
CA GLU A 54 -4.05 0.34 6.75
C GLU A 54 -3.17 1.36 7.46
N VAL A 55 -3.81 2.34 8.08
CA VAL A 55 -3.11 3.43 8.75
C VAL A 55 -3.81 3.73 10.06
N ASP A 56 -3.08 3.58 11.15
CA ASP A 56 -3.54 3.87 12.50
C ASP A 56 -2.66 4.91 13.18
N PHE A 57 -3.08 5.34 14.36
CA PHE A 57 -2.25 6.18 15.23
C PHE A 57 -1.32 5.29 16.05
N ASP A 58 -0.08 5.75 16.23
CA ASP A 58 0.86 5.08 17.13
C ASP A 58 0.31 5.15 18.57
N PRO A 59 0.21 4.01 19.28
CA PRO A 59 -0.35 3.96 20.63
C PRO A 59 0.50 4.69 21.68
N GLY A 60 1.79 4.92 21.41
CA GLY A 60 2.71 5.65 22.28
C GLY A 60 2.84 7.15 21.95
N ASP A 61 2.55 7.57 20.71
CA ASP A 61 2.50 8.98 20.32
C ASP A 61 1.42 9.19 19.24
N ALA A 62 0.24 9.67 19.63
CA ALA A 62 -0.90 9.89 18.74
C ALA A 62 -0.63 10.90 17.59
N ARG A 63 0.52 11.57 17.56
CA ARG A 63 0.94 12.40 16.41
C ARG A 63 1.61 11.58 15.30
N LYS A 64 2.03 10.36 15.60
CA LYS A 64 2.66 9.44 14.66
C LYS A 64 1.63 8.50 14.05
N ARG A 65 1.95 8.06 12.84
CA ARG A 65 1.16 7.11 12.07
C ARG A 65 1.94 5.80 12.00
N VAL A 66 1.26 4.70 12.27
CA VAL A 66 1.73 3.35 11.99
C VAL A 66 0.99 2.82 10.76
N TYR A 67 1.73 2.16 9.89
CA TYR A 67 1.24 1.65 8.62
C TYR A 67 1.34 0.14 8.63
N ARG A 68 0.31 -0.54 8.11
CA ARG A 68 0.32 -2.00 7.95
C ARG A 68 -0.13 -2.37 6.55
N LEU A 69 0.65 -3.19 5.86
CA LEU A 69 0.27 -3.67 4.54
C LEU A 69 -0.76 -4.78 4.69
N LYS A 70 -1.78 -4.72 3.83
CA LYS A 70 -2.65 -5.87 3.59
C LYS A 70 -1.89 -6.88 2.73
N SER A 71 -2.05 -8.17 3.01
CA SER A 71 -1.32 -9.20 2.25
C SER A 71 -1.77 -9.25 0.79
N PRO A 72 -0.91 -9.70 -0.14
CA PRO A 72 -1.29 -9.86 -1.55
C PRO A 72 -2.52 -10.75 -1.70
N GLU A 73 -2.58 -11.86 -0.95
CA GLU A 73 -3.67 -12.84 -1.00
C GLU A 73 -4.99 -12.25 -0.51
N GLU A 74 -4.96 -11.48 0.57
CA GLU A 74 -6.14 -10.79 1.10
C GLU A 74 -6.58 -9.65 0.18
N SER A 75 -5.61 -8.89 -0.36
CA SER A 75 -5.88 -7.78 -1.28
C SER A 75 -6.53 -8.26 -2.58
N VAL A 76 -6.04 -9.36 -3.14
CA VAL A 76 -6.61 -9.97 -4.37
C VAL A 76 -7.99 -10.57 -4.09
N ARG A 77 -8.21 -11.21 -2.94
CA ARG A 77 -9.53 -11.76 -2.56
C ARG A 77 -10.60 -10.68 -2.43
N GLU A 78 -10.24 -9.52 -1.90
CA GLU A 78 -11.17 -8.39 -1.72
C GLU A 78 -11.25 -7.44 -2.93
N MET A 79 -10.43 -7.69 -3.95
CA MET A 79 -10.39 -6.85 -5.13
C MET A 79 -11.68 -7.03 -5.92
N LYS A 80 -12.33 -5.92 -6.27
CA LYS A 80 -13.38 -5.98 -7.29
C LYS A 80 -12.74 -6.28 -8.64
N VAL A 81 -12.99 -7.46 -9.18
CA VAL A 81 -12.81 -7.68 -10.61
C VAL A 81 -13.96 -6.95 -11.29
N ASN A 82 -13.71 -5.75 -11.80
CA ASN A 82 -14.62 -5.15 -12.76
C ASN A 82 -14.44 -5.90 -14.09
N GLU A 83 -15.28 -6.90 -14.34
CA GLU A 83 -15.51 -7.42 -15.69
C GLU A 83 -16.21 -6.33 -16.51
N ALA A 84 -15.46 -5.38 -17.09
CA ALA A 84 -15.88 -4.60 -18.25
C ALA A 84 -14.80 -3.57 -18.60
N SER A 85 -13.96 -3.91 -19.58
CA SER A 85 -13.65 -3.06 -20.76
C SER A 85 -12.58 -3.77 -21.58
N ASP A 86 -12.93 -4.95 -22.09
CA ASP A 86 -12.32 -5.48 -23.30
C ASP A 86 -13.45 -5.61 -24.33
N ASN A 87 -14.11 -4.49 -24.63
CA ASN A 87 -14.83 -4.33 -25.88
C ASN A 87 -13.82 -3.75 -26.88
N HIS A 88 -13.11 -4.66 -27.53
CA HIS A 88 -12.46 -4.38 -28.79
C HIS A 88 -13.57 -4.02 -29.80
N VAL A 89 -13.55 -2.80 -30.32
CA VAL A 89 -14.24 -2.40 -31.57
C VAL A 89 -13.17 -1.98 -32.56
#